data_AF-A0A845ZPE7-F1
#
_entry.id   AF-A0A845ZPE7-F1
#
_cell.length_a   1.000
_cell.length_b   1.000
_cell.length_c   1.000
_cell.angle_alpha   90.00
_cell.angle_beta   90.00
_cell.angle_gamma   90.00
#
_symmetry.space_group_name_H-M   'P 1'
#
loop_
_entity.id
_entity.type
_entity.pdbx_description
1 polymer ?
#
loop_
_entity_poly.entity_id
_entity_poly.type
_entity_poly.pdbx_seq_one_letter_code
_entity_poly.pdbx_strand_id
1 'polypeptide(L)'
;SKQIHAPTDINSFYRDLIKRKNWLHVWLNYYVFNLLHFKQWLPQAFVKKVFLPVPNPETKFYYGALKKGESIKFKLAPSLLTSHDLYYSLYSRECFPLDWYKITEAEHKTSASDQKSIYIVRIHPKFERNALFENSWVNIAVV
;
A
#
# COMPACT_ATOMS: atom_id res chain seq x y z
N SER A 1 -16.12 24.80 -23.05
CA SER A 1 -15.64 23.82 -22.04
C SER A 1 -15.05 22.63 -22.79
N LYS A 2 -13.73 22.38 -22.67
CA LYS A 2 -13.11 21.18 -23.30
C LYS A 2 -13.50 19.96 -22.46
N GLN A 3 -14.34 19.10 -23.02
CA GLN A 3 -14.77 17.87 -22.38
C GLN A 3 -13.60 16.87 -22.40
N ILE A 4 -13.02 16.61 -21.23
CA ILE A 4 -11.97 15.60 -21.07
C ILE A 4 -12.68 14.26 -20.97
N HIS A 5 -12.64 13.47 -22.04
CA HIS A 5 -13.15 12.10 -22.01
C HIS A 5 -12.29 11.27 -21.05
N ALA A 6 -12.91 10.72 -20.00
CA ALA A 6 -12.26 9.74 -19.16
C ALA A 6 -11.95 8.49 -20.01
N PRO A 7 -10.71 7.98 -20.00
CA PRO A 7 -10.37 6.77 -20.74
C PRO A 7 -11.20 5.59 -20.25
N THR A 8 -11.62 4.72 -21.17
CA THR A 8 -12.51 3.56 -20.94
C THR A 8 -11.94 2.56 -19.94
N ASP A 9 -10.61 2.54 -19.77
CA ASP A 9 -9.90 1.76 -18.75
C ASP A 9 -9.10 2.70 -17.85
N ILE A 10 -9.76 3.29 -16.85
CA ILE A 10 -9.17 4.16 -15.84
C ILE A 10 -7.99 3.46 -15.11
N ASN A 11 -7.98 2.13 -15.02
CA ASN A 11 -6.91 1.38 -14.35
C ASN A 11 -5.64 1.29 -15.21
N SER A 12 -5.78 1.18 -16.54
CA SER A 12 -4.63 1.22 -17.46
C SER A 12 -3.85 2.53 -17.36
N PHE A 13 -4.55 3.65 -17.17
CA PHE A 13 -3.93 4.96 -16.99
C PHE A 13 -2.94 4.98 -15.81
N TYR A 14 -3.28 4.31 -14.70
CA TYR A 14 -2.38 4.25 -13.54
C TYR A 14 -1.12 3.44 -13.82
N ARG A 15 -1.20 2.37 -14.63
CA ARG A 15 -0.02 1.59 -15.03
C ARG A 15 0.95 2.41 -15.87
N ASP A 16 0.43 3.32 -16.68
CA ASP A 16 1.24 4.18 -17.55
C ASP A 16 1.81 5.42 -16.84
N LEU A 17 1.41 5.72 -15.59
CA LEU A 17 1.93 6.88 -14.85
C LEU A 17 3.45 6.83 -14.69
N ILE A 18 4.04 5.64 -14.54
CA ILE A 18 5.49 5.49 -14.44
C ILE A 18 6.24 5.99 -15.68
N LYS A 19 5.60 5.97 -16.86
CA LYS A 19 6.16 6.51 -18.11
C LYS A 19 6.25 8.04 -18.10
N ARG A 20 5.49 8.71 -17.21
CA ARG A 20 5.51 10.16 -17.00
C ARG A 20 6.51 10.59 -15.93
N LYS A 21 7.30 9.66 -15.39
CA LYS A 21 8.35 9.94 -14.42
C LYS A 21 9.33 10.98 -14.97
N ASN A 22 9.63 11.98 -14.15
CA ASN A 22 10.70 12.94 -14.42
C ASN A 22 11.54 13.14 -13.15
N TRP A 23 12.64 13.88 -13.28
CA TRP A 23 13.58 14.11 -12.19
C TRP A 23 12.96 14.78 -10.95
N LEU A 24 11.94 15.64 -11.13
CA LEU A 24 11.26 16.32 -10.03
C LEU A 24 10.52 15.32 -9.12
N HIS A 25 9.85 14.32 -9.71
CA HIS A 25 9.19 13.26 -8.94
C HIS A 25 10.21 12.43 -8.14
N VAL A 26 11.36 12.12 -8.75
CA VAL A 26 12.44 11.39 -8.08
C VAL A 26 12.94 12.18 -6.89
N TRP A 27 13.22 13.48 -7.07
CA TRP A 27 13.74 14.34 -6.02
C TRP A 27 12.76 14.51 -4.86
N LEU A 28 11.49 14.84 -5.16
CA LEU A 28 10.46 15.07 -4.13
C LEU A 28 10.17 13.81 -3.30
N ASN A 29 10.22 12.62 -3.92
CA ASN A 29 9.87 11.36 -3.27
C ASN A 29 11.07 10.56 -2.76
N TYR A 30 12.31 11.02 -2.99
CA TYR A 30 13.52 10.27 -2.63
C TYR A 30 13.56 9.85 -1.16
N TYR A 31 13.02 10.69 -0.27
CA TYR A 31 13.00 10.44 1.15
C TYR A 31 12.06 9.29 1.55
N VAL A 32 10.99 9.02 0.79
CA VAL A 32 9.88 8.16 1.23
C VAL A 32 10.34 6.72 1.48
N PHE A 33 11.12 6.15 0.55
CA PHE A 33 11.68 4.81 0.74
C PHE A 33 12.53 4.74 2.01
N ASN A 34 13.40 5.72 2.23
CA ASN A 34 14.31 5.73 3.36
C ASN A 34 13.56 5.93 4.69
N LEU A 35 12.56 6.82 4.70
CA LEU A 35 11.64 7.01 5.84
C LEU A 35 11.01 5.69 6.27
N LEU A 36 10.51 4.90 5.31
CA LEU A 36 9.84 3.64 5.61
C LEU A 36 10.80 2.49 5.90
N HIS A 37 11.96 2.46 5.25
CA HIS A 37 12.99 1.46 5.49
C HIS A 37 13.54 1.57 6.92
N PHE A 38 13.71 2.80 7.41
CA PHE A 38 14.25 3.10 8.73
C PHE A 38 13.18 3.46 9.76
N LYS A 39 11.89 3.21 9.46
CA LYS A 39 10.76 3.64 10.31
C LYS A 39 10.80 3.10 11.74
N GLN A 40 11.52 2.00 11.99
CA GLN A 40 11.66 1.41 13.33
C GLN A 40 12.49 2.30 14.28
N TRP A 41 13.36 3.14 13.74
CA TRP A 41 14.20 4.07 14.52
C TRP A 41 13.60 5.48 14.61
N LEU A 42 12.42 5.69 14.03
CA LEU A 42 11.74 6.98 13.98
C LEU A 42 10.49 6.96 14.86
N PRO A 43 10.06 8.11 15.42
CA PRO A 43 8.79 8.21 16.12
C PRO A 43 7.62 7.80 15.21
N GLN A 44 6.82 6.82 15.63
CA GLN A 44 5.73 6.30 14.80
C GLN A 44 4.70 7.36 14.43
N ALA A 45 4.42 8.31 15.33
CA ALA A 45 3.51 9.43 15.06
C ALA A 45 4.03 10.34 13.92
N PHE A 46 5.35 10.57 13.86
CA PHE A 46 5.98 11.34 12.79
C PHE A 46 5.86 10.59 11.45
N VAL A 47 6.25 9.31 11.41
CA VAL A 47 6.18 8.50 10.19
C VAL A 47 4.74 8.46 9.66
N LYS A 48 3.75 8.22 10.54
CA LYS A 48 2.33 8.21 10.19
C LYS A 48 1.88 9.55 9.62
N LYS A 49 2.22 10.67 10.26
CA LYS A 49 1.84 12.02 9.83
C LYS A 49 2.41 12.39 8.46
N VAL A 50 3.65 11.97 8.18
CA VAL A 50 4.34 12.29 6.92
C VAL A 50 3.89 11.38 5.78
N PHE A 51 3.73 10.08 6.04
CA PHE A 51 3.51 9.10 4.99
C PHE A 51 2.03 8.83 4.68
N LEU A 52 1.17 8.77 5.70
CA LEU A 52 -0.23 8.44 5.48
C LEU A 52 -1.06 9.71 5.25
N PRO A 53 -1.98 9.70 4.25
CA PRO A 53 -2.99 10.74 4.16
C PRO A 53 -3.86 10.72 5.43
N VAL A 54 -4.59 11.80 5.70
CA VAL A 54 -5.52 11.88 6.83
C VAL A 54 -6.38 10.60 6.83
N PRO A 55 -6.20 9.70 7.81
CA PRO A 55 -6.77 8.38 7.71
C PRO A 55 -8.28 8.48 7.92
N ASN A 56 -9.05 7.81 7.06
CA ASN A 56 -10.41 7.41 7.43
C ASN A 56 -10.27 6.59 8.73
N PRO A 57 -10.91 6.98 9.86
CA PRO A 57 -10.77 6.29 11.15
C PRO A 57 -11.03 4.78 11.09
N GLU A 58 -11.87 4.37 10.14
CA GLU A 58 -12.32 3.00 9.92
C GLU A 58 -11.28 2.15 9.16
N THR A 59 -10.38 2.79 8.41
CA THR A 59 -9.37 2.09 7.61
C THR A 59 -8.10 1.87 8.42
N LYS A 60 -7.71 0.60 8.58
CA LYS A 60 -6.40 0.24 9.14
C LYS A 60 -5.36 0.20 8.03
N PHE A 61 -4.18 0.73 8.32
CA PHE A 61 -3.08 0.82 7.36
C PHE A 61 -1.87 0.05 7.88
N TYR A 62 -1.34 -0.84 7.03
CA TYR A 62 -0.01 -1.42 7.19
C TYR A 62 0.84 -0.98 6.01
N TYR A 63 2.08 -0.60 6.25
CA TYR A 63 2.92 -0.02 5.21
C TYR A 63 4.40 -0.18 5.56
N GLY A 64 5.24 -0.15 4.53
CA GLY A 64 6.67 -0.33 4.67
C GLY A 64 7.40 -0.24 3.34
N ALA A 65 8.66 -0.63 3.35
CA ALA A 65 9.52 -0.65 2.18
C ALA A 65 9.98 -2.08 1.87
N LEU A 66 10.19 -2.37 0.59
CA LEU A 66 10.77 -3.62 0.10
C LEU A 66 12.06 -3.32 -0.67
N LYS A 67 13.12 -4.06 -0.39
CA LYS A 67 14.30 -4.12 -1.25
C LYS A 67 13.99 -5.02 -2.45
N LYS A 68 14.85 -4.91 -3.47
CA LYS A 68 14.82 -5.81 -4.62
C LYS A 68 14.96 -7.26 -4.15
N GLY A 69 14.08 -8.14 -4.64
CA GLY A 69 14.01 -9.55 -4.27
C GLY A 69 13.10 -9.85 -3.07
N GLU A 70 12.75 -8.85 -2.25
CA GLU A 70 11.85 -9.03 -1.11
C GLU A 70 10.39 -9.05 -1.54
N SER A 71 9.57 -9.76 -0.76
CA SER A 71 8.13 -9.92 -0.95
C SER A 71 7.41 -9.80 0.40
N ILE A 72 6.09 -9.81 0.37
CA ILE A 72 5.28 -9.80 1.59
C ILE A 72 4.52 -11.10 1.71
N LYS A 73 4.63 -11.75 2.87
CA LYS A 73 3.80 -12.86 3.27
C LYS A 73 2.72 -12.38 4.24
N PHE A 74 1.48 -12.74 3.95
CA PHE A 74 0.31 -12.51 4.77
C PHE A 74 -0.15 -13.81 5.39
N LYS A 75 -0.50 -13.75 6.67
CA LYS A 75 -1.33 -14.75 7.35
C LYS A 75 -2.46 -14.00 8.03
N LEU A 76 -3.69 -14.27 7.60
CA LEU A 76 -4.89 -13.55 7.97
C LEU A 76 -5.87 -14.50 8.64
N ALA A 77 -6.53 -14.03 9.71
CA ALA A 77 -7.63 -14.79 10.30
C ALA A 77 -8.83 -14.83 9.33
N PRO A 78 -9.53 -15.97 9.20
CA PRO A 78 -10.74 -16.06 8.37
C PRO A 78 -11.82 -15.03 8.75
N SER A 79 -11.95 -14.71 10.03
CA SER A 79 -12.88 -13.68 10.55
C SER A 79 -12.65 -12.31 9.92
N LEU A 80 -11.38 -11.96 9.66
CA LEU A 80 -11.01 -10.71 8.99
C LEU A 80 -11.51 -10.68 7.55
N LEU A 81 -11.30 -11.76 6.79
CA LEU A 81 -11.73 -11.84 5.38
C LEU A 81 -13.24 -11.82 5.21
N THR A 82 -13.99 -12.28 6.22
CA THR A 82 -15.46 -12.19 6.23
C THR A 82 -15.93 -10.75 6.44
N SER A 83 -15.34 -10.04 7.39
CA SER A 83 -15.81 -8.73 7.87
C SER A 83 -15.18 -7.53 7.15
N HIS A 84 -13.97 -7.67 6.60
CA HIS A 84 -13.17 -6.60 6.02
C HIS A 84 -12.69 -6.93 4.61
N ASP A 85 -12.47 -5.88 3.84
CA ASP A 85 -11.76 -5.93 2.57
C ASP A 85 -10.30 -5.49 2.76
N LEU A 86 -9.39 -6.28 2.19
CA LEU A 86 -7.95 -6.00 2.21
C LEU A 86 -7.46 -5.68 0.80
N TYR A 87 -6.81 -4.52 0.67
CA TYR A 87 -6.23 -4.08 -0.59
C TYR A 87 -4.74 -3.86 -0.43
N TYR A 88 -3.97 -4.53 -1.27
CA TYR A 88 -2.54 -4.32 -1.43
C TYR A 88 -2.27 -3.31 -2.53
N SER A 89 -1.27 -2.44 -2.32
CA SER A 89 -0.78 -1.50 -3.32
C SER A 89 0.73 -1.37 -3.17
N LEU A 90 1.44 -1.57 -4.26
CA LEU A 90 2.88 -1.46 -4.40
C LEU A 90 3.21 -0.25 -5.25
N TYR A 91 4.19 0.52 -4.82
CA TYR A 91 4.69 1.70 -5.49
C TYR A 91 6.20 1.62 -5.66
N SER A 92 6.72 2.24 -6.71
CA SER A 92 8.15 2.46 -6.86
C SER A 92 8.65 3.39 -5.74
N ARG A 93 9.96 3.50 -5.58
CA ARG A 93 10.58 4.48 -4.68
C ARG A 93 10.09 5.91 -4.92
N GLU A 94 9.75 6.26 -6.15
CA GLU A 94 9.22 7.57 -6.53
C GLU A 94 7.70 7.69 -6.42
N CYS A 95 7.05 6.75 -5.72
CA CYS A 95 5.60 6.72 -5.46
C CYS A 95 4.72 6.51 -6.71
N PHE A 96 5.26 5.92 -7.79
CA PHE A 96 4.44 5.49 -8.93
C PHE A 96 3.86 4.10 -8.69
N PRO A 97 2.58 3.84 -9.00
CA PRO A 97 1.98 2.53 -8.78
C PRO A 97 2.65 1.47 -9.68
N LEU A 98 3.01 0.34 -9.07
CA LEU A 98 3.59 -0.83 -9.74
C LEU A 98 2.59 -1.97 -9.81
N ASP A 99 1.89 -2.23 -8.71
CA ASP A 99 0.90 -3.31 -8.62
C ASP A 99 -0.15 -3.01 -7.54
N TRP A 100 -1.36 -3.53 -7.71
CA TRP A 100 -2.43 -3.39 -6.72
C TRP A 100 -3.53 -4.40 -6.97
N TYR A 101 -4.06 -4.97 -5.90
CA TYR A 101 -5.16 -5.94 -5.97
C TYR A 101 -5.76 -6.16 -4.59
N LYS A 102 -6.93 -6.79 -4.56
CA LYS A 102 -7.60 -7.24 -3.33
C LYS A 102 -7.02 -8.58 -2.90
N ILE A 103 -6.70 -8.73 -1.62
CA ILE A 103 -6.30 -10.01 -1.03
C ILE A 103 -7.58 -10.70 -0.53
N THR A 104 -7.82 -11.91 -1.02
CA THR A 104 -9.03 -12.71 -0.73
C THR A 104 -8.72 -14.00 0.03
N GLU A 105 -7.45 -14.35 0.18
CA GLU A 105 -7.00 -15.61 0.75
C GLU A 105 -6.34 -15.40 2.11
N ALA A 106 -6.48 -16.38 3.01
CA ALA A 106 -5.96 -16.31 4.38
C ALA A 106 -4.43 -16.35 4.43
N GLU A 107 -3.82 -17.15 3.57
CA GLU A 107 -2.39 -17.11 3.32
C GLU A 107 -2.15 -16.55 1.93
N HIS A 108 -1.34 -15.49 1.84
CA HIS A 108 -1.03 -14.86 0.57
C HIS A 108 0.43 -14.46 0.52
N LYS A 109 1.08 -14.57 -0.64
CA LYS A 109 2.43 -14.07 -0.85
C LYS A 109 2.44 -13.19 -2.09
N THR A 110 2.96 -11.98 -1.98
CA THR A 110 3.13 -11.10 -3.14
C THR A 110 4.26 -11.61 -4.03
N SER A 111 4.25 -11.21 -5.30
CA SER A 111 5.43 -11.28 -6.14
C SER A 111 6.61 -10.59 -5.47
N ALA A 112 7.82 -11.09 -5.71
CA ALA A 112 9.05 -10.43 -5.29
C ALA A 112 9.18 -9.09 -6.03
N SER A 113 9.60 -8.06 -5.31
CA SER A 113 9.81 -6.74 -5.91
C SER A 113 11.06 -6.75 -6.79
N ASP A 114 10.94 -6.24 -8.01
CA ASP A 114 12.05 -6.12 -8.96
C ASP A 114 13.00 -4.95 -8.63
N GLN A 115 12.55 -4.05 -7.76
CA GLN A 115 13.22 -2.81 -7.40
C GLN A 115 12.97 -2.41 -5.94
N LYS A 116 13.55 -1.28 -5.52
CA LYS A 116 13.22 -0.67 -4.22
C LYS A 116 11.83 -0.07 -4.29
N SER A 117 10.95 -0.54 -3.43
CA SER A 117 9.52 -0.26 -3.51
C SER A 117 8.92 0.06 -2.15
N ILE A 118 7.72 0.63 -2.17
CA ILE A 118 6.93 1.00 -1.00
C ILE A 118 5.60 0.29 -1.10
N TYR A 119 5.13 -0.31 -0.02
CA TYR A 119 3.82 -0.94 -0.01
C TYR A 119 2.87 -0.26 0.98
N ILE A 120 1.58 -0.32 0.65
CA ILE A 120 0.47 0.05 1.52
C ILE A 120 -0.58 -1.05 1.44
N VAL A 121 -0.98 -1.54 2.61
CA VAL A 121 -2.11 -2.43 2.79
C VAL A 121 -3.19 -1.66 3.52
N ARG A 122 -4.38 -1.63 2.91
CA ARG A 122 -5.57 -0.99 3.44
C ARG A 122 -6.54 -2.08 3.85
N ILE A 123 -6.98 -2.04 5.10
CA ILE A 123 -8.03 -2.90 5.62
C ILE A 123 -9.22 -2.04 5.95
N HIS A 124 -10.35 -2.29 5.30
CA HIS A 124 -11.56 -1.49 5.41
C HIS A 124 -12.76 -2.39 5.73
N PRO A 125 -13.65 -2.05 6.67
CA PRO A 125 -14.84 -2.84 6.93
C PRO A 125 -15.75 -2.91 5.70
N LYS A 126 -16.39 -4.06 5.47
CA LYS A 126 -17.32 -4.25 4.34
C LYS A 126 -18.68 -3.60 4.55
N PHE A 127 -19.20 -3.68 5.77
CA PHE A 127 -20.59 -3.35 6.09
C PHE A 127 -20.70 -2.33 7.21
N GLU A 128 -20.12 -2.64 8.37
CA GLU A 128 -20.25 -1.82 9.57
C GLU A 128 -19.00 -0.98 9.82
N ARG A 129 -19.19 0.33 9.96
CA ARG A 129 -18.12 1.30 10.26
C ARG A 129 -17.31 0.93 11.53
N ASN A 130 -17.97 0.27 12.49
CA ASN A 130 -17.38 -0.14 13.77
C ASN A 130 -17.19 -1.66 13.87
N ALA A 131 -17.07 -2.36 12.74
CA ALA A 131 -16.79 -3.79 12.76
C ALA A 131 -15.58 -4.10 13.67
N LEU A 132 -15.71 -5.14 14.49
CA LEU A 132 -14.64 -5.56 15.39
C LEU A 132 -13.38 -5.86 14.58
N PHE A 133 -12.25 -5.29 15.01
CA PHE A 133 -10.95 -5.50 14.41
C PHE A 133 -9.94 -5.84 15.50
N GLU A 134 -9.35 -7.03 15.42
CA GLU A 134 -8.26 -7.44 16.30
C GLU A 134 -6.93 -7.40 15.55
N ASN A 135 -5.90 -6.77 16.14
CA ASN A 135 -4.57 -6.72 15.53
C ASN A 135 -3.96 -8.13 15.34
N SER A 136 -4.34 -9.10 16.17
CA SER A 136 -3.93 -10.51 16.08
C SER A 136 -4.39 -11.19 14.79
N TRP A 137 -5.42 -10.67 14.12
CA TRP A 137 -5.95 -11.23 12.87
C TRP A 137 -5.04 -10.99 11.67
N VAL A 138 -4.01 -10.14 11.82
CA VAL A 138 -3.13 -9.74 10.72
C VAL A 138 -1.69 -10.02 11.11
N ASN A 139 -1.06 -10.95 10.41
CA ASN A 139 0.39 -11.15 10.46
C ASN A 139 0.98 -10.89 9.08
N ILE A 140 1.86 -9.88 9.01
CA ILE A 140 2.53 -9.43 7.79
C ILE A 140 4.03 -9.50 8.02
N ALA A 141 4.73 -10.22 7.18
CA ALA A 141 6.18 -10.34 7.22
C ALA A 141 6.79 -10.02 5.85
N VAL A 142 7.89 -9.28 5.85
CA VAL A 142 8.76 -9.15 4.67
C VAL A 142 9.65 -10.38 4.59
N VAL A 143 9.71 -11.03 3.43
CA VAL A 143 10.45 -12.29 3.20
C VAL A 143 11.20 -12.28 1.88
#